data_AF-A0A1B9G9X6-F1
#
_entry.id   AF-A0A1B9G9X6-F1
#
_cell.length_a   1.000
_cell.length_b   1.000
_cell.length_c   1.000
_cell.angle_alpha   90.00
_cell.angle_beta   90.00
_cell.angle_gamma   90.00
#
_symmetry.space_group_name_H-M   'P 1'
#
loop_
_entity.id
_entity.type
_entity.pdbx_description
1 polymer ?
#
loop_
_entity_poly.entity_id
_entity_poly.type
_entity_poly.pdbx_seq_one_letter_code
_entity_poly.pdbx_strand_id
1 'polypeptide(L)'
;MSRSQPHPSSRKPSAASSSLKDRFTRMPNFPKASSISTSAVSGYSKLATEKWHAYHSHGDITLRSEDGKLFGADSWRLAKSSTVFHDMLEIAGPGTSSSSKKSGKRVPDPPIDMEVSSFVLELFLNLINVSIPLIPAFLPFRQIRELAELCEKFNINSSVQDHISQALQLAGVLEPWDLLLYACTKQRVELARRALEFMGPHGFIKVYPDVCGPEEPPSLRSIPFWSRFCLLSPSWQQELLLKVFQEPEYAVPEDPASAFDGFAKMVFKPWDQVVKDFNPRKQTLIRRLNIGTLIFEGTSTQGVTLERFRSDMDGVADTVFSDMLQIPQPLGNASVSTSKKRKRVDEVSPIDMKVSPIVLEAFLNLVNVSIPIPPYHLAFNEVQHLHSLCETFDIQYNIRHRVNRLLESAGKQDPWDLLAYASSRGDVSLARKALAFMGPDGFVGAGPSISIMGTHTLTKPKPNESLRSKSFSYRLNLLPDSWRRELVSLVFETPSFTADHSMQTRSKHKTTRTSKNKRTLGASTIPQRPFKRMETGTILRSERKGWSGTFEVKINWNTVVEDFNPQTW
;
A
#
# COMPACT_ATOMS: atom_id res chain seq x y z
N MET A 1 51.25 28.54 -47.47
CA MET A 1 50.54 29.54 -46.64
C MET A 1 50.16 28.83 -45.34
N SER A 2 51.09 28.56 -44.40
CA SER A 2 51.78 29.51 -43.47
C SER A 2 50.72 30.22 -42.60
N ARG A 3 50.64 30.14 -41.26
CA ARG A 3 51.61 30.03 -40.15
C ARG A 3 50.79 29.72 -38.87
N SER A 4 51.14 28.71 -38.04
CA SER A 4 51.89 28.79 -36.76
C SER A 4 51.32 29.71 -35.65
N GLN A 5 50.92 29.06 -34.53
CA GLN A 5 51.06 29.36 -33.07
C GLN A 5 51.75 30.69 -32.65
N PRO A 6 51.48 31.32 -31.47
CA PRO A 6 51.68 30.69 -30.14
C PRO A 6 50.91 31.23 -28.90
N HIS A 7 51.13 30.55 -27.77
CA HIS A 7 50.98 31.03 -26.37
C HIS A 7 51.67 32.39 -26.10
N PRO A 8 51.27 33.13 -25.03
CA PRO A 8 52.13 33.16 -23.83
C PRO A 8 51.40 33.30 -22.48
N SER A 9 52.17 32.97 -21.44
CA SER A 9 51.95 33.14 -20.01
C SER A 9 52.40 34.52 -19.47
N SER A 10 51.81 34.92 -18.34
CA SER A 10 52.44 35.57 -17.16
C SER A 10 52.05 37.02 -16.76
N ARG A 11 51.65 37.12 -15.48
CA ARG A 11 51.85 38.16 -14.43
C ARG A 11 51.07 39.51 -14.42
N LYS A 12 50.16 39.60 -13.41
CA LYS A 12 49.87 40.64 -12.35
C LYS A 12 49.89 42.15 -12.70
N PRO A 13 48.93 42.96 -12.18
CA PRO A 13 48.85 43.43 -10.78
C PRO A 13 47.43 43.34 -10.16
N SER A 14 47.23 43.07 -8.86
CA SER A 14 47.26 43.98 -7.69
C SER A 14 46.14 45.05 -7.63
N ALA A 15 45.34 44.95 -6.55
CA ALA A 15 44.50 45.93 -5.87
C ALA A 15 43.20 46.46 -6.55
N ALA A 16 42.04 46.10 -5.99
CA ALA A 16 41.10 47.07 -5.38
C ALA A 16 39.89 46.34 -4.79
N SER A 17 39.69 46.55 -3.49
CA SER A 17 38.52 46.13 -2.70
C SER A 17 37.30 47.00 -3.01
N SER A 18 36.14 46.38 -3.23
CA SER A 18 34.82 46.96 -2.93
C SER A 18 33.83 45.80 -2.75
N SER A 19 33.57 45.40 -1.50
CA SER A 19 32.38 45.77 -0.74
C SER A 19 31.07 45.34 -1.40
N LEU A 20 30.74 44.06 -1.21
CA LEU A 20 29.44 43.46 -1.51
C LEU A 20 28.85 42.93 -0.20
N LYS A 21 28.65 43.83 0.76
CA LYS A 21 27.85 43.62 1.97
C LYS A 21 26.53 44.36 1.79
N ASP A 22 25.54 43.75 1.11
CA ASP A 22 24.14 44.23 1.20
C ASP A 22 23.07 43.30 0.61
N ARG A 23 23.28 41.98 0.66
CA ARG A 23 22.21 41.02 0.38
C ARG A 23 22.40 39.79 1.25
N PHE A 24 21.88 39.78 2.48
CA PHE A 24 21.42 38.58 3.20
C PHE A 24 20.89 38.97 4.59
N THR A 25 19.77 39.67 4.66
CA THR A 25 18.98 39.82 5.89
C THR A 25 17.49 39.87 5.53
N ARG A 26 16.90 38.69 5.34
CA ARG A 26 15.45 38.42 5.49
C ARG A 26 15.28 36.91 5.51
N MET A 27 15.34 36.32 6.70
CA MET A 27 14.76 35.00 6.92
C MET A 27 13.23 35.15 6.99
N PRO A 28 12.46 34.26 6.35
CA PRO A 28 11.02 34.24 6.52
C PRO A 28 10.68 33.78 7.94
N ASN A 29 9.85 34.56 8.64
CA ASN A 29 9.20 34.12 9.88
C ASN A 29 8.36 32.87 9.57
N PHE A 30 8.79 31.72 10.06
CA PHE A 30 7.94 30.53 10.11
C PHE A 30 6.93 30.69 11.25
N PRO A 31 5.62 30.51 11.00
CA PRO A 31 4.65 30.50 12.09
C PRO A 31 4.88 29.27 12.97
N LYS A 32 4.84 29.48 14.29
CA LYS A 32 4.89 28.44 15.30
C LYS A 32 3.70 27.48 15.10
N ALA A 33 3.95 26.18 15.23
CA ALA A 33 2.92 25.16 15.40
C ALA A 33 2.30 25.26 16.81
N SER A 34 1.63 26.37 17.08
CA SER A 34 0.59 26.45 18.10
C SER A 34 -0.68 25.89 17.48
N SER A 35 -1.44 25.09 18.25
CA SER A 35 -2.83 24.74 17.98
C SER A 35 -3.58 25.97 17.44
N ILE A 36 -3.77 25.99 16.11
CA ILE A 36 -4.56 27.01 15.44
C ILE A 36 -6.00 26.70 15.82
N SER A 37 -6.51 27.45 16.79
CA SER A 37 -7.95 27.68 16.88
C SER A 37 -8.33 28.43 15.60
N THR A 38 -8.79 27.70 14.58
CA THR A 38 -9.36 28.22 13.33
C THR A 38 -10.74 28.79 13.60
N SER A 39 -10.83 29.74 14.52
CA SER A 39 -12.00 30.58 14.70
C SER A 39 -11.69 31.93 14.06
N ALA A 40 -12.32 32.19 12.91
CA ALA A 40 -12.34 33.44 12.12
C ALA A 40 -11.29 33.56 11.00
N VAL A 41 -11.64 33.09 9.80
CA VAL A 41 -11.99 33.92 8.62
C VAL A 41 -12.94 33.10 7.72
N SER A 42 -14.22 33.07 8.08
CA SER A 42 -15.32 32.51 7.29
C SER A 42 -15.68 33.50 6.17
N GLY A 43 -14.81 33.61 5.17
CA GLY A 43 -14.89 34.67 4.16
C GLY A 43 -14.98 34.23 2.71
N TYR A 44 -14.77 32.96 2.35
CA TYR A 44 -14.95 32.45 0.98
C TYR A 44 -15.14 30.92 0.99
N SER A 45 -16.16 30.42 1.70
CA SER A 45 -16.67 29.07 1.40
C SER A 45 -17.41 29.15 0.07
N LYS A 46 -16.65 29.03 -1.02
CA LYS A 46 -17.18 28.59 -2.31
C LYS A 46 -18.10 27.42 -1.97
N LEU A 47 -19.41 27.61 -2.11
CA LEU A 47 -20.44 26.62 -1.76
C LEU A 47 -20.12 25.34 -2.52
N ALA A 48 -19.29 24.49 -1.94
CA ALA A 48 -18.98 23.19 -2.46
C ALA A 48 -20.34 22.51 -2.48
N THR A 49 -20.86 22.27 -3.68
CA THR A 49 -22.16 21.66 -3.85
C THR A 49 -22.12 20.34 -3.09
N GLU A 50 -22.93 20.23 -2.05
CA GLU A 50 -23.01 19.03 -1.22
C GLU A 50 -23.24 17.83 -2.13
N LYS A 51 -22.21 17.00 -2.27
CA LYS A 51 -22.24 15.83 -3.15
C LYS A 51 -22.15 14.60 -2.28
N TRP A 52 -23.10 13.69 -2.44
CA TRP A 52 -23.06 12.40 -1.78
C TRP A 52 -21.89 11.56 -2.26
N HIS A 53 -21.27 10.85 -1.32
CA HIS A 53 -20.33 9.80 -1.64
C HIS A 53 -21.03 8.67 -2.41
N ALA A 54 -20.42 8.18 -3.49
CA ALA A 54 -21.05 7.17 -4.33
C ALA A 54 -21.38 5.88 -3.55
N TYR A 55 -20.44 5.45 -2.70
CA TYR A 55 -20.57 4.23 -1.91
C TYR A 55 -21.31 4.43 -0.57
N HIS A 56 -20.86 5.39 0.24
CA HIS A 56 -21.49 5.79 1.51
C HIS A 56 -22.65 6.77 1.27
N SER A 57 -23.66 6.39 0.48
CA SER A 57 -24.84 7.22 0.20
C SER A 57 -26.06 6.86 1.06
N HIS A 58 -25.94 5.79 1.86
CA HIS A 58 -27.03 5.24 2.67
C HIS A 58 -26.58 5.14 4.13
N GLY A 59 -27.52 5.29 5.05
CA GLY A 59 -27.27 5.29 6.49
C GLY A 59 -28.40 6.00 7.23
N ASP A 60 -28.46 5.83 8.54
CA ASP A 60 -29.39 6.56 9.42
C ASP A 60 -28.78 7.85 9.99
N ILE A 61 -27.48 8.06 9.79
CA ILE A 61 -26.76 9.30 10.12
C ILE A 61 -25.97 9.80 8.91
N THR A 62 -25.74 11.11 8.88
CA THR A 62 -24.96 11.76 7.81
C THR A 62 -23.74 12.43 8.42
N LEU A 63 -22.55 12.14 7.88
CA LEU A 63 -21.30 12.82 8.19
C LEU A 63 -20.91 13.71 7.00
N ARG A 64 -20.37 14.90 7.26
CA ARG A 64 -19.88 15.83 6.23
C ARG A 64 -18.38 16.04 6.40
N SER A 65 -17.60 15.79 5.35
CA SER A 65 -16.16 16.05 5.37
C SER A 65 -15.83 17.54 5.23
N GLU A 66 -14.57 17.91 5.47
CA GLU A 66 -14.07 19.28 5.37
C GLU A 66 -14.27 19.90 3.97
N ASP A 67 -14.21 19.07 2.93
CA ASP A 67 -14.47 19.44 1.53
C ASP A 67 -15.98 19.42 1.15
N GLY A 68 -16.88 19.27 2.13
CA GLY A 68 -18.34 19.37 1.95
C GLY A 68 -19.02 18.13 1.36
N LYS A 69 -18.32 17.00 1.26
CA LYS A 69 -18.86 15.74 0.74
C LYS A 69 -19.66 15.03 1.84
N LEU A 70 -20.85 14.51 1.50
CA LEU A 70 -21.74 13.82 2.44
C LEU A 70 -21.54 12.31 2.42
N PHE A 71 -21.54 11.70 3.61
CA PHE A 71 -21.39 10.27 3.84
C PHE A 71 -22.53 9.77 4.73
N GLY A 72 -23.32 8.83 4.22
CA GLY A 72 -24.25 8.05 5.01
C GLY A 72 -23.49 6.97 5.78
N ALA A 73 -23.81 6.81 7.06
CA ALA A 73 -23.26 5.76 7.90
C ALA A 73 -24.35 5.12 8.77
N ASP A 74 -24.10 3.89 9.23
CA ASP A 74 -24.97 3.20 10.18
C ASP A 74 -24.54 3.53 11.62
N SER A 75 -25.43 4.18 12.37
CA SER A 75 -25.24 4.61 13.76
C SER A 75 -24.80 3.46 14.65
N TRP A 76 -25.42 2.28 14.50
CA TRP A 76 -25.11 1.10 15.30
C TRP A 76 -23.69 0.57 15.04
N ARG A 77 -23.16 0.70 13.80
CA ARG A 77 -21.78 0.29 13.48
C ARG A 77 -20.78 1.25 14.08
N LEU A 78 -21.04 2.56 13.99
CA LEU A 78 -20.21 3.57 14.65
C LEU A 78 -20.20 3.38 16.16
N ALA A 79 -21.36 3.25 16.80
CA ALA A 79 -21.50 3.03 18.23
C ALA A 79 -20.79 1.74 18.69
N LYS A 80 -20.90 0.65 17.93
CA LYS A 80 -20.19 -0.60 18.23
C LYS A 80 -18.66 -0.44 18.15
N SER A 81 -18.18 0.44 17.26
CA SER A 81 -16.75 0.58 16.96
C SER A 81 -16.06 1.66 17.78
N SER A 82 -16.82 2.57 18.40
CA SER A 82 -16.35 3.77 19.10
C SER A 82 -17.21 4.07 20.31
N THR A 83 -16.57 4.23 21.47
CA THR A 83 -17.28 4.67 22.69
C THR A 83 -17.78 6.10 22.57
N VAL A 84 -17.06 6.96 21.84
CA VAL A 84 -17.47 8.36 21.62
C VAL A 84 -18.75 8.43 20.79
N PHE A 85 -18.82 7.67 19.69
CA PHE A 85 -20.04 7.60 18.88
C PHE A 85 -21.18 6.93 19.66
N HIS A 86 -20.89 5.89 20.43
CA HIS A 86 -21.86 5.25 21.30
C HIS A 86 -22.52 6.28 22.24
N ASP A 87 -21.71 7.01 23.00
CA ASP A 87 -22.20 8.00 23.96
C ASP A 87 -22.91 9.16 23.24
N MET A 88 -22.35 9.66 22.13
CA MET A 88 -22.96 10.75 21.35
C MET A 88 -24.34 10.39 20.79
N LEU A 89 -24.52 9.14 20.34
CA LEU A 89 -25.76 8.67 19.74
C LEU A 89 -26.79 8.21 20.80
N GLU A 90 -26.34 7.76 21.97
CA GLU A 90 -27.23 7.42 23.10
C GLU A 90 -27.73 8.67 23.85
N ILE A 91 -26.88 9.69 24.02
CA ILE A 91 -27.22 10.92 24.76
C ILE A 91 -28.21 11.79 23.98
N ALA A 92 -28.37 11.59 22.67
CA ALA A 92 -29.30 12.32 21.81
C ALA A 92 -30.80 12.17 22.19
N GLY A 93 -31.14 11.58 23.34
CA GLY A 93 -32.50 11.47 23.86
C GLY A 93 -32.79 12.17 25.20
N PRO A 94 -32.67 13.51 25.37
CA PRO A 94 -33.41 14.20 26.41
C PRO A 94 -34.88 14.35 25.96
N GLY A 95 -35.69 13.30 26.19
CA GLY A 95 -37.12 13.49 26.47
C GLY A 95 -38.04 14.08 25.39
N THR A 96 -37.88 13.77 24.10
CA THR A 96 -39.04 13.85 23.17
C THR A 96 -39.79 12.52 23.11
N SER A 97 -40.17 12.03 24.30
CA SER A 97 -41.25 11.07 24.49
C SER A 97 -42.60 11.73 24.15
N SER A 98 -42.81 12.11 22.88
CA SER A 98 -44.14 12.32 22.34
C SER A 98 -44.31 11.46 21.09
N SER A 99 -44.50 10.17 21.35
CA SER A 99 -45.58 9.26 20.90
C SER A 99 -46.51 9.62 19.72
N SER A 100 -46.30 10.67 18.94
CA SER A 100 -47.07 10.95 17.73
C SER A 100 -46.53 10.10 16.59
N LYS A 101 -47.00 8.85 16.54
CA LYS A 101 -46.96 7.94 15.39
C LYS A 101 -47.76 8.52 14.21
N LYS A 102 -47.39 9.70 13.71
CA LYS A 102 -47.79 10.14 12.39
C LYS A 102 -46.58 9.94 11.50
N SER A 103 -46.80 9.27 10.37
CA SER A 103 -45.86 9.05 9.26
C SER A 103 -45.40 10.34 8.59
N GLY A 104 -45.26 11.43 9.36
CA GLY A 104 -44.67 12.67 8.93
C GLY A 104 -43.22 12.40 8.58
N LYS A 105 -42.87 12.75 7.35
CA LYS A 105 -41.52 12.88 6.80
C LYS A 105 -40.58 13.31 7.95
N ARG A 106 -39.77 12.38 8.47
CA ARG A 106 -38.73 12.74 9.46
C ARG A 106 -37.83 13.76 8.75
N VAL A 107 -37.72 14.95 9.33
CA VAL A 107 -36.72 15.90 8.89
C VAL A 107 -35.37 15.22 9.12
N PRO A 108 -34.50 15.08 8.09
CA PRO A 108 -33.18 14.51 8.27
C PRO A 108 -32.42 15.32 9.32
N ASP A 109 -31.77 14.63 10.26
CA ASP A 109 -30.89 15.29 11.21
C ASP A 109 -29.76 16.01 10.45
N PRO A 110 -29.28 17.17 10.95
CA PRO A 110 -28.19 17.89 10.30
C PRO A 110 -26.93 17.01 10.23
N PRO A 111 -26.14 17.07 9.15
CA PRO A 111 -24.89 16.33 9.05
C PRO A 111 -23.91 16.66 10.18
N ILE A 112 -23.20 15.65 10.68
CA ILE A 112 -22.11 15.83 11.64
C ILE A 112 -20.86 16.25 10.88
N ASP A 113 -20.34 17.44 11.17
CA ASP A 113 -19.16 17.99 10.54
C ASP A 113 -17.88 17.30 11.02
N MET A 114 -17.08 16.83 10.06
CA MET A 114 -15.82 16.13 10.27
C MET A 114 -14.67 16.97 9.72
N GLU A 115 -13.71 17.31 10.57
CA GLU A 115 -12.52 18.12 10.24
C GLU A 115 -11.44 17.30 9.51
N VAL A 116 -11.85 16.51 8.52
CA VAL A 116 -10.97 15.67 7.71
C VAL A 116 -11.42 15.66 6.25
N SER A 117 -10.49 15.42 5.34
CA SER A 117 -10.81 15.27 3.92
C SER A 117 -11.77 14.09 3.67
N SER A 118 -12.56 14.19 2.60
CA SER A 118 -13.45 13.10 2.18
C SER A 118 -12.72 11.76 1.99
N PHE A 119 -11.48 11.77 1.53
CA PHE A 119 -10.68 10.56 1.38
C PHE A 119 -10.35 9.88 2.72
N VAL A 120 -9.92 10.66 3.72
CA VAL A 120 -9.62 10.12 5.06
C VAL A 120 -10.90 9.63 5.74
N LEU A 121 -12.01 10.36 5.58
CA LEU A 121 -13.31 9.94 6.10
C LEU A 121 -13.82 8.65 5.44
N GLU A 122 -13.64 8.51 4.12
CA GLU A 122 -13.95 7.27 3.39
C GLU A 122 -13.15 6.08 3.93
N LEU A 123 -11.85 6.24 4.15
CA LEU A 123 -11.00 5.20 4.73
C LEU A 123 -11.45 4.85 6.15
N PHE A 124 -11.72 5.84 6.98
CA PHE A 124 -12.23 5.64 8.35
C PHE A 124 -13.51 4.80 8.36
N LEU A 125 -14.49 5.17 7.54
CA LEU A 125 -15.75 4.44 7.41
C LEU A 125 -15.55 3.02 6.86
N ASN A 126 -14.61 2.82 5.93
CA ASN A 126 -14.29 1.48 5.45
C ASN A 126 -13.69 0.59 6.55
N LEU A 127 -12.82 1.11 7.40
CA LEU A 127 -12.17 0.33 8.47
C LEU A 127 -13.15 -0.16 9.53
N ILE A 128 -14.12 0.66 9.91
CA ILE A 128 -15.15 0.27 10.90
C ILE A 128 -16.22 -0.68 10.33
N ASN A 129 -16.37 -0.70 9.00
CA ASN A 129 -17.40 -1.49 8.32
C ASN A 129 -17.00 -2.95 8.05
N VAL A 130 -15.74 -3.30 8.29
CA VAL A 130 -15.20 -4.64 8.02
C VAL A 130 -14.72 -5.32 9.29
N SER A 131 -14.72 -6.66 9.27
CA SER A 131 -14.17 -7.44 10.39
C SER A 131 -12.64 -7.44 10.41
N ILE A 132 -12.02 -7.40 9.23
CA ILE A 132 -10.56 -7.39 9.04
C ILE A 132 -10.19 -6.07 8.34
N PRO A 133 -9.85 -5.02 9.11
CA PRO A 133 -9.50 -3.72 8.55
C PRO A 133 -8.21 -3.82 7.74
N LEU A 134 -8.29 -3.50 6.45
CA LEU A 134 -7.13 -3.44 5.57
C LEU A 134 -6.86 -1.98 5.21
N ILE A 135 -5.61 -1.56 5.40
CA ILE A 135 -5.13 -0.22 5.04
C ILE A 135 -4.27 -0.37 3.77
N PRO A 136 -4.51 0.41 2.70
CA PRO A 136 -3.69 0.34 1.51
C PRO A 136 -2.22 0.64 1.83
N ALA A 137 -1.31 -0.25 1.44
CA ALA A 137 0.12 -0.15 1.77
C ALA A 137 0.84 1.06 1.15
N PHE A 138 0.23 1.71 0.14
CA PHE A 138 0.79 2.83 -0.61
C PHE A 138 0.25 4.19 -0.15
N LEU A 139 -0.49 4.25 0.96
CA LEU A 139 -0.96 5.53 1.47
C LEU A 139 0.22 6.41 1.94
N PRO A 140 0.27 7.69 1.55
CA PRO A 140 1.21 8.66 2.10
C PRO A 140 1.11 8.73 3.62
N PHE A 141 2.25 8.93 4.29
CA PHE A 141 2.32 8.99 5.75
C PHE A 141 1.33 10.01 6.33
N ARG A 142 1.20 11.17 5.70
CA ARG A 142 0.25 12.23 6.08
C ARG A 142 -1.19 11.72 6.22
N GLN A 143 -1.68 10.95 5.25
CA GLN A 143 -3.06 10.44 5.26
C GLN A 143 -3.25 9.37 6.35
N ILE A 144 -2.25 8.51 6.56
CA ILE A 144 -2.28 7.51 7.64
C ILE A 144 -2.25 8.21 9.01
N ARG A 145 -1.48 9.30 9.15
CA ARG A 145 -1.44 10.13 10.35
C ARG A 145 -2.80 10.76 10.65
N GLU A 146 -3.41 11.43 9.66
CA GLU A 146 -4.75 12.03 9.80
C GLU A 146 -5.80 10.98 10.19
N LEU A 147 -5.72 9.78 9.59
CA LEU A 147 -6.57 8.65 9.96
C LEU A 147 -6.33 8.15 11.40
N ALA A 148 -5.07 8.08 11.84
CA ALA A 148 -4.71 7.70 13.20
C ALA A 148 -5.23 8.71 14.24
N GLU A 149 -5.10 9.99 13.95
CA GLU A 149 -5.62 11.08 14.80
C GLU A 149 -7.15 11.03 14.88
N LEU A 150 -7.83 10.74 13.76
CA LEU A 150 -9.27 10.57 13.73
C LEU A 150 -9.72 9.36 14.57
N CYS A 151 -9.03 8.22 14.46
CA CYS A 151 -9.35 7.03 15.26
C CYS A 151 -9.09 7.21 16.76
N GLU A 152 -8.07 8.00 17.12
CA GLU A 152 -7.80 8.39 18.51
C GLU A 152 -8.87 9.36 19.03
N LYS A 153 -9.25 10.38 18.23
CA LYS A 153 -10.30 11.36 18.56
C LYS A 153 -11.63 10.70 18.89
N PHE A 154 -12.00 9.65 18.16
CA PHE A 154 -13.25 8.92 18.37
C PHE A 154 -13.09 7.66 19.21
N ASN A 155 -11.93 7.40 19.83
CA ASN A 155 -11.68 6.22 20.65
C ASN A 155 -12.16 4.90 20.01
N ILE A 156 -11.69 4.62 18.79
CA ILE A 156 -12.04 3.42 18.04
C ILE A 156 -11.45 2.17 18.70
N ASN A 157 -12.08 1.00 18.53
CA ASN A 157 -11.59 -0.31 18.98
C ASN A 157 -10.08 -0.50 18.76
N SER A 158 -9.39 -1.03 19.77
CA SER A 158 -7.95 -1.31 19.76
C SER A 158 -7.50 -2.15 18.57
N SER A 159 -8.32 -3.09 18.09
CA SER A 159 -7.96 -3.91 16.91
C SER A 159 -7.71 -3.05 15.67
N VAL A 160 -8.55 -2.04 15.41
CA VAL A 160 -8.37 -1.11 14.29
C VAL A 160 -7.18 -0.19 14.55
N GLN A 161 -7.02 0.28 15.79
CA GLN A 161 -5.86 1.11 16.17
C GLN A 161 -4.53 0.37 15.95
N ASP A 162 -4.47 -0.93 16.23
CA ASP A 162 -3.28 -1.76 16.02
C ASP A 162 -2.92 -1.85 14.53
N HIS A 163 -3.91 -2.02 13.65
CA HIS A 163 -3.68 -2.02 12.20
C HIS A 163 -3.18 -0.66 11.70
N ILE A 164 -3.75 0.44 12.20
CA ILE A 164 -3.29 1.79 11.86
C ILE A 164 -1.86 2.03 12.38
N SER A 165 -1.55 1.58 13.59
CA SER A 165 -0.20 1.66 14.17
C SER A 165 0.82 0.91 13.31
N GLN A 166 0.48 -0.28 12.81
CA GLN A 166 1.33 -1.03 11.89
C GLN A 166 1.50 -0.31 10.56
N ALA A 167 0.41 0.20 9.96
CA ALA A 167 0.47 0.96 8.71
C ALA A 167 1.32 2.23 8.86
N LEU A 168 1.21 2.92 9.99
CA LEU A 168 2.00 4.11 10.29
C LEU A 168 3.49 3.80 10.42
N GLN A 169 3.85 2.67 11.04
CA GLN A 169 5.25 2.20 11.10
C GLN A 169 5.78 1.87 9.70
N LEU A 170 5.00 1.17 8.87
CA LEU A 170 5.39 0.84 7.49
C LEU A 170 5.60 2.10 6.64
N ALA A 171 4.68 3.06 6.72
CA ALA A 171 4.85 4.35 6.03
C ALA A 171 6.02 5.15 6.59
N GLY A 172 6.28 5.05 7.90
CA GLY A 172 7.42 5.68 8.54
C GLY A 172 8.79 5.13 8.11
N VAL A 173 8.87 3.93 7.52
CA VAL A 173 10.09 3.48 6.83
C VAL A 173 10.45 4.43 5.69
N LEU A 174 9.42 4.86 4.95
CA LEU A 174 9.56 5.80 3.84
C LEU A 174 9.56 7.25 4.28
N GLU A 175 9.19 7.60 5.51
CA GLU A 175 9.17 8.98 6.02
C GLU A 175 9.53 9.03 7.51
N PRO A 176 10.77 8.68 7.89
CA PRO A 176 11.08 8.46 9.29
C PRO A 176 11.11 9.76 10.11
N TRP A 177 11.33 10.92 9.48
CA TRP A 177 11.29 12.21 10.18
C TRP A 177 9.87 12.60 10.57
N ASP A 178 8.92 12.37 9.67
CA ASP A 178 7.50 12.54 9.94
C ASP A 178 7.02 11.57 11.04
N LEU A 179 7.51 10.32 11.02
CA LEU A 179 7.27 9.34 12.09
C LEU A 179 7.84 9.81 13.44
N LEU A 180 9.07 10.34 13.46
CA LEU A 180 9.71 10.86 14.68
C LEU A 180 8.96 12.07 15.24
N LEU A 181 8.53 12.99 14.37
CA LEU A 181 7.77 14.17 14.78
C LEU A 181 6.40 13.76 15.33
N TYR A 182 5.71 12.83 14.66
CA TYR A 182 4.47 12.29 15.17
C TYR A 182 4.64 11.60 16.53
N ALA A 183 5.71 10.81 16.69
CA ALA A 183 6.06 10.20 17.97
C ALA A 183 6.27 11.24 19.07
N CYS A 184 6.94 12.35 18.75
CA CYS A 184 7.17 13.46 19.65
C CYS A 184 5.85 14.11 20.07
N THR A 185 4.98 14.45 19.11
CA THR A 185 3.66 15.06 19.40
C THR A 185 2.79 14.16 20.26
N LYS A 186 2.78 12.85 19.99
CA LYS A 186 1.99 11.85 20.76
C LYS A 186 2.72 11.29 21.98
N GLN A 187 3.94 11.75 22.25
CA GLN A 187 4.81 11.25 23.32
C GLN A 187 5.00 9.72 23.33
N ARG A 188 5.03 9.08 22.14
CA ARG A 188 5.16 7.61 21.96
C ARG A 188 6.62 7.22 21.72
N VAL A 189 7.34 6.92 22.80
CA VAL A 189 8.79 6.63 22.77
C VAL A 189 9.14 5.44 21.87
N GLU A 190 8.37 4.36 21.89
CA GLU A 190 8.66 3.18 21.05
C GLU A 190 8.58 3.50 19.55
N LEU A 191 7.62 4.33 19.15
CA LEU A 191 7.45 4.75 17.76
C LEU A 191 8.59 5.66 17.32
N ALA A 192 9.15 6.47 18.23
CA ALA A 192 10.36 7.24 17.98
C ALA A 192 11.60 6.37 17.82
N ARG A 193 11.75 5.32 18.62
CA ARG A 193 12.85 4.36 18.46
C ARG A 193 12.82 3.71 17.09
N ARG A 194 11.64 3.28 16.63
CA ARG A 194 11.46 2.77 15.27
C ARG A 194 11.81 3.80 14.20
N ALA A 195 11.39 5.05 14.39
CA ALA A 195 11.75 6.13 13.49
C ALA A 195 13.28 6.33 13.39
N LEU A 196 13.97 6.34 14.54
CA LEU A 196 15.43 6.44 14.59
C LEU A 196 16.10 5.22 13.94
N GLU A 197 15.61 4.01 14.20
CA GLU A 197 16.07 2.76 13.57
C GLU A 197 16.01 2.87 12.03
N PHE A 198 14.93 3.41 11.47
CA PHE A 198 14.77 3.60 10.03
C PHE A 198 15.67 4.69 9.42
N MET A 199 16.05 5.73 10.17
CA MET A 199 16.91 6.79 9.65
C MET A 199 18.36 6.33 9.48
N GLY A 200 18.89 5.63 10.47
CA GLY A 200 20.34 5.47 10.63
C GLY A 200 21.08 6.81 10.82
N PRO A 201 22.41 6.77 11.02
CA PRO A 201 23.20 7.98 11.27
C PRO A 201 23.20 8.92 10.05
N HIS A 202 23.27 8.37 8.84
CA HIS A 202 23.28 9.16 7.62
C HIS A 202 21.91 9.75 7.30
N GLY A 203 20.82 9.00 7.45
CA GLY A 203 19.48 9.50 7.16
C GLY A 203 18.98 10.55 8.15
N PHE A 204 19.55 10.59 9.37
CA PHE A 204 19.23 11.59 10.37
C PHE A 204 19.59 13.00 9.91
N ILE A 205 20.84 13.25 9.47
CA ILE A 205 21.29 14.59 9.05
C ILE A 205 21.01 14.88 7.58
N LYS A 206 20.87 13.85 6.73
CA LYS A 206 20.75 14.03 5.27
C LYS A 206 19.55 14.91 4.90
N VAL A 207 19.83 15.92 4.07
CA VAL A 207 18.83 16.69 3.34
C VAL A 207 18.63 16.00 2.01
N TYR A 208 17.39 15.67 1.68
CA TYR A 208 17.04 15.08 0.39
C TYR A 208 16.58 16.19 -0.53
N PRO A 209 17.05 16.27 -1.79
CA PRO A 209 16.50 17.20 -2.75
C PRO A 209 15.00 16.92 -2.89
N ASP A 210 14.20 17.97 -2.88
CA ASP A 210 12.76 17.83 -3.07
C ASP A 210 12.49 17.35 -4.49
N VAL A 211 11.81 16.21 -4.62
CA VAL A 211 11.36 15.68 -5.92
C VAL A 211 9.89 16.03 -6.14
N CYS A 212 9.22 16.68 -5.18
CA CYS A 212 7.80 16.99 -5.28
C CYS A 212 7.55 18.15 -6.25
N GLY A 213 6.36 18.14 -6.87
CA GLY A 213 5.91 19.20 -7.75
C GLY A 213 5.68 20.52 -7.00
N PRO A 214 5.60 21.67 -7.71
CA PRO A 214 5.49 23.00 -7.11
C PRO A 214 4.20 23.25 -6.30
N GLU A 215 3.21 22.37 -6.38
CA GLU A 215 1.91 22.51 -5.72
C GLU A 215 1.83 21.82 -4.34
N GLU A 216 2.74 20.89 -4.05
CA GLU A 216 2.73 20.18 -2.77
C GLU A 216 3.58 20.91 -1.73
N PRO A 217 3.16 20.96 -0.46
CA PRO A 217 4.00 21.51 0.59
C PRO A 217 5.31 20.73 0.65
N PRO A 218 6.45 21.40 0.85
CA PRO A 218 7.75 20.74 0.86
C PRO A 218 7.76 19.64 1.93
N SER A 219 8.19 18.43 1.54
CA SER A 219 8.29 17.34 2.51
C SER A 219 9.31 17.71 3.60
N LEU A 220 9.16 17.17 4.81
CA LEU A 220 10.14 17.43 5.88
C LEU A 220 11.57 17.05 5.44
N ARG A 221 11.72 16.11 4.50
CA ARG A 221 13.02 15.65 4.01
C ARG A 221 13.81 16.69 3.24
N SER A 222 13.14 17.67 2.61
CA SER A 222 13.78 18.77 1.90
C SER A 222 14.17 19.93 2.81
N ILE A 223 13.61 19.97 4.02
CA ILE A 223 13.93 20.97 5.03
C ILE A 223 15.34 20.69 5.61
N PRO A 224 16.18 21.73 5.84
CA PRO A 224 17.47 21.57 6.51
C PRO A 224 17.34 20.88 7.88
N PHE A 225 18.36 20.11 8.26
CA PHE A 225 18.36 19.32 9.50
C PHE A 225 17.96 20.14 10.73
N TRP A 226 18.60 21.29 10.98
CA TRP A 226 18.32 22.11 12.16
C TRP A 226 16.88 22.65 12.17
N SER A 227 16.34 23.01 11.01
CA SER A 227 14.95 23.46 10.91
C SER A 227 13.95 22.35 11.24
N ARG A 228 14.21 21.10 10.80
CA ARG A 228 13.43 19.93 11.22
C ARG A 228 13.59 19.64 12.71
N PHE A 229 14.81 19.69 13.21
CA PHE A 229 15.15 19.37 14.59
C PHE A 229 14.41 20.30 15.57
N CYS A 230 14.29 21.58 15.21
CA CYS A 230 13.54 22.58 15.97
C CYS A 230 12.02 22.31 16.04
N LEU A 231 11.47 21.41 15.21
CA LEU A 231 10.06 21.01 15.30
C LEU A 231 9.80 20.03 16.45
N LEU A 232 10.83 19.37 16.97
CA LEU A 232 10.72 18.48 18.12
C LEU A 232 10.53 19.29 19.40
N SER A 233 9.95 18.70 20.45
CA SER A 233 9.88 19.37 21.75
C SER A 233 11.28 19.51 22.36
N PRO A 234 11.53 20.52 23.22
CA PRO A 234 12.85 20.76 23.80
C PRO A 234 13.43 19.54 24.53
N SER A 235 12.60 18.74 25.21
CA SER A 235 13.04 17.53 25.90
C SER A 235 13.55 16.45 24.95
N TRP A 236 12.92 16.31 23.79
CA TRP A 236 13.34 15.40 22.73
C TRP A 236 14.59 15.90 22.02
N GLN A 237 14.69 17.20 21.76
CA GLN A 237 15.89 17.83 21.20
C GLN A 237 17.10 17.57 22.10
N GLN A 238 16.98 17.86 23.40
CA GLN A 238 18.07 17.64 24.36
C GLN A 238 18.49 16.18 24.42
N GLU A 239 17.54 15.26 24.55
CA GLU A 239 17.82 13.83 24.62
C GLU A 239 18.50 13.34 23.33
N LEU A 240 18.01 13.73 22.15
CA LEU A 240 18.66 13.37 20.88
C LEU A 240 20.06 13.95 20.79
N LEU A 241 20.29 15.21 21.15
CA LEU A 241 21.63 15.80 21.13
C LEU A 241 22.60 15.00 22.01
N LEU A 242 22.19 14.65 23.23
CA LEU A 242 23.01 13.89 24.18
C LEU A 242 23.28 12.45 23.74
N LYS A 243 22.32 11.81 23.06
CA LYS A 243 22.42 10.40 22.65
C LYS A 243 23.08 10.24 21.28
N VAL A 244 22.80 11.12 20.33
CA VAL A 244 23.27 11.01 18.95
C VAL A 244 24.75 11.38 18.83
N PHE A 245 25.14 12.50 19.43
CA PHE A 245 26.49 13.04 19.27
C PHE A 245 27.40 12.52 20.38
N GLN A 246 28.59 12.03 20.00
CA GLN A 246 29.65 11.75 20.95
C GLN A 246 30.16 13.07 21.52
N GLU A 247 30.48 13.08 22.82
CA GLU A 247 31.17 14.23 23.39
C GLU A 247 32.45 14.45 22.59
N PRO A 248 32.72 15.65 22.07
CA PRO A 248 33.95 15.90 21.36
C PRO A 248 35.08 15.56 22.31
N GLU A 249 35.87 14.56 21.96
CA GLU A 249 37.13 14.33 22.64
C GLU A 249 37.92 15.60 22.38
N TYR A 250 38.10 16.44 23.41
CA TYR A 250 38.76 17.74 23.33
C TYR A 250 40.26 17.54 23.05
N ALA A 251 40.58 17.00 21.87
CA ALA A 251 41.89 17.15 21.28
C ALA A 251 41.98 18.62 20.88
N VAL A 252 42.72 19.40 21.66
CA VAL A 252 43.06 20.78 21.33
C VAL A 252 43.66 20.75 19.92
N PRO A 253 43.00 21.31 18.89
CA PRO A 253 43.57 21.31 17.55
C PRO A 253 44.85 22.13 17.62
N GLU A 254 45.99 21.53 17.27
CA GLU A 254 47.27 22.24 17.21
C GLU A 254 47.24 23.39 16.19
N ASP A 255 46.31 23.35 15.23
CA ASP A 255 46.07 24.39 14.24
C ASP A 255 44.63 24.97 14.35
N PRO A 256 44.46 26.24 14.75
CA PRO A 256 43.16 26.90 14.84
C PRO A 256 42.46 27.06 13.49
N ALA A 257 43.18 26.98 12.36
CA ALA A 257 42.57 27.02 11.02
C ALA A 257 41.77 25.74 10.70
N SER A 258 42.08 24.61 11.38
CA SER A 258 41.36 23.34 11.21
C SER A 258 40.03 23.27 11.97
N ALA A 259 39.77 24.21 12.89
CA ALA A 259 38.60 24.19 13.76
C ALA A 259 37.26 24.38 13.01
N PHE A 260 37.27 25.08 11.87
CA PHE A 260 36.08 25.31 11.05
C PHE A 260 35.63 24.08 10.24
N ASP A 261 36.52 23.14 9.97
CA ASP A 261 36.19 21.87 9.30
C ASP A 261 35.60 20.82 10.27
N GLY A 262 35.56 21.15 11.58
CA GLY A 262 35.13 20.25 12.65
C GLY A 262 33.66 19.83 12.58
N PHE A 263 32.77 20.67 12.04
CA PHE A 263 31.35 20.30 11.86
C PHE A 263 31.15 19.20 10.82
N ALA A 264 32.09 19.03 9.87
CA ALA A 264 32.05 17.93 8.90
C ALA A 264 32.40 16.58 9.53
N LYS A 265 32.94 16.55 10.75
CA LYS A 265 33.33 15.35 11.50
C LYS A 265 32.51 15.16 12.77
N MET A 266 31.19 15.36 12.70
CA MET A 266 30.32 14.91 13.78
C MET A 266 30.45 13.39 13.95
N VAL A 267 31.06 12.96 15.06
CA VAL A 267 31.18 11.55 15.41
C VAL A 267 29.88 11.12 16.08
N PHE A 268 29.16 10.22 15.42
CA PHE A 268 27.94 9.64 15.96
C PHE A 268 28.29 8.51 16.93
N LYS A 269 27.54 8.41 18.03
CA LYS A 269 27.58 7.19 18.86
C LYS A 269 27.05 5.99 18.04
N PRO A 270 27.39 4.74 18.43
CA PRO A 270 26.82 3.55 17.79
C PRO A 270 25.29 3.64 17.74
N TRP A 271 24.72 3.66 16.53
CA TRP A 271 23.32 4.04 16.33
C TRP A 271 22.34 3.10 17.04
N ASP A 272 22.65 1.81 17.12
CA ASP A 272 21.86 0.83 17.87
C ASP A 272 21.73 1.20 19.36
N GLN A 273 22.81 1.75 19.94
CA GLN A 273 22.80 2.23 21.31
C GLN A 273 21.97 3.51 21.44
N VAL A 274 22.04 4.41 20.46
CA VAL A 274 21.18 5.62 20.40
C VAL A 274 19.71 5.22 20.41
N VAL A 275 19.31 4.29 19.55
CA VAL A 275 17.93 3.79 19.46
C VAL A 275 17.48 3.16 20.78
N LYS A 276 18.31 2.27 21.35
CA LYS A 276 17.98 1.55 22.59
C LYS A 276 17.85 2.47 23.80
N ASP A 277 18.76 3.43 23.93
CA ASP A 277 18.82 4.31 25.10
C ASP A 277 17.90 5.51 25.01
N PHE A 278 17.37 5.81 23.82
CA PHE A 278 16.51 6.98 23.61
C PHE A 278 15.29 6.92 24.53
N ASN A 279 15.21 7.88 25.46
CA ASN A 279 14.05 8.05 26.32
C ASN A 279 13.91 9.51 26.79
N PRO A 280 13.13 10.34 26.08
CA PRO A 280 13.00 11.76 26.38
C PRO A 280 12.25 12.05 27.69
N ARG A 281 11.64 11.03 28.32
CA ARG A 281 11.01 11.15 29.65
C ARG A 281 11.99 10.91 30.78
N LYS A 282 13.08 10.16 30.53
CA LYS A 282 14.17 9.96 31.49
C LYS A 282 15.11 11.14 31.48
N GLN A 283 14.59 12.37 31.50
CA GLN A 283 15.42 13.52 31.86
C GLN A 283 15.89 13.30 33.29
N THR A 284 17.02 12.58 33.40
CA THR A 284 17.86 12.57 34.57
C THR A 284 17.99 14.04 34.94
N LEU A 285 17.78 14.37 36.22
CA LEU A 285 18.00 15.70 36.78
C LEU A 285 19.45 16.15 36.54
N ILE A 286 19.81 16.47 35.29
CA ILE A 286 21.08 17.05 34.90
C ILE A 286 20.93 18.52 35.27
N ARG A 287 21.02 18.77 36.58
CA ARG A 287 20.95 20.10 37.18
C ARG A 287 22.19 20.96 36.88
N ARG A 288 23.19 20.51 36.09
CA ARG A 288 24.51 21.18 36.04
C ARG A 288 25.35 21.07 34.76
N LEU A 289 24.81 20.69 33.60
CA LEU A 289 25.57 20.87 32.36
C LEU A 289 25.20 22.24 31.75
N ASN A 290 26.12 23.20 31.92
CA ASN A 290 26.13 24.52 31.28
C ASN A 290 26.27 24.38 29.75
N ILE A 291 25.25 23.85 29.08
CA ILE A 291 25.18 23.76 27.61
C ILE A 291 24.78 25.12 26.99
N GLY A 292 24.39 26.10 27.82
CA GLY A 292 23.98 27.43 27.39
C GLY A 292 25.03 28.27 26.65
N THR A 293 26.30 27.83 26.59
CA THR A 293 27.38 28.61 25.96
C THR A 293 27.82 28.07 24.59
N LEU A 294 27.38 26.88 24.17
CA LEU A 294 27.89 26.25 22.92
C LEU A 294 26.94 26.34 21.72
N ILE A 295 25.73 26.86 21.89
CA ILE A 295 24.72 26.93 20.82
C ILE A 295 24.25 28.39 20.73
N PHE A 296 24.67 29.11 19.68
CA PHE A 296 24.39 30.53 19.38
C PHE A 296 25.36 31.62 19.91
N GLU A 297 26.67 31.48 19.67
CA GLU A 297 27.53 32.66 19.45
C GLU A 297 28.02 32.68 17.99
N GLY A 298 27.07 32.87 17.08
CA GLY A 298 27.32 33.00 15.65
C GLY A 298 26.59 34.22 15.10
N THR A 299 27.23 35.38 15.20
CA THR A 299 26.88 36.67 14.55
C THR A 299 25.64 37.40 15.06
N SER A 300 25.80 38.24 16.09
CA SER A 300 25.37 39.65 16.09
C SER A 300 25.64 40.26 17.47
N THR A 301 26.61 41.16 17.56
CA THR A 301 26.88 41.98 18.74
C THR A 301 25.78 43.04 18.92
N GLN A 302 24.65 42.66 19.51
CA GLN A 302 23.85 43.56 20.34
C GLN A 302 23.22 42.75 21.47
N GLY A 303 23.71 42.98 22.69
CA GLY A 303 23.24 42.32 23.89
C GLY A 303 21.79 42.67 24.17
N VAL A 304 20.91 41.67 24.09
CA VAL A 304 19.62 41.66 24.76
C VAL A 304 19.58 40.40 25.61
N THR A 305 19.64 40.61 26.92
CA THR A 305 19.68 39.58 27.96
C THR A 305 18.40 38.72 27.92
N LEU A 306 18.60 37.40 27.84
CA LEU A 306 17.60 36.33 27.78
C LEU A 306 16.79 36.14 29.07
N GLU A 307 16.78 37.12 29.98
CA GLU A 307 16.00 37.05 31.24
C GLU A 307 14.59 37.66 31.10
N ARG A 308 14.33 38.45 30.06
CA ARG A 308 13.02 39.11 29.90
C ARG A 308 11.92 38.24 29.28
N PHE A 309 12.24 37.02 28.83
CA PHE A 309 11.26 36.07 28.26
C PHE A 309 10.83 34.97 29.24
N ARG A 310 11.37 34.96 30.47
CA ARG A 310 11.09 33.93 31.49
C ARG A 310 10.00 34.34 32.49
N SER A 311 9.52 35.58 32.47
CA SER A 311 8.59 36.11 33.48
C SER A 311 7.10 36.02 33.10
N ASP A 312 6.75 35.64 31.86
CA ASP A 312 5.36 35.72 31.36
C ASP A 312 4.68 34.35 31.12
N MET A 313 5.28 33.23 31.56
CA MET A 313 4.76 31.88 31.29
C MET A 313 4.50 31.01 32.54
N ASP A 314 4.67 31.54 33.76
CA ASP A 314 4.48 30.78 35.02
C ASP A 314 3.22 31.21 35.81
N GLY A 315 2.19 31.74 35.13
CA GLY A 315 0.89 32.01 35.73
C GLY A 315 -0.23 31.42 34.91
N VAL A 316 -1.11 30.65 35.54
CA VAL A 316 -2.33 30.01 35.02
C VAL A 316 -2.15 28.56 34.55
N ALA A 317 -1.83 27.68 35.50
CA ALA A 317 -2.24 26.28 35.45
C ALA A 317 -2.27 25.73 36.89
N ASP A 318 -3.38 25.92 37.63
CA ASP A 318 -3.75 24.98 38.72
C ASP A 318 -5.13 25.19 39.43
N THR A 319 -6.08 26.01 38.96
CA THR A 319 -7.31 26.25 39.76
C THR A 319 -8.67 26.24 39.05
N VAL A 320 -8.85 25.53 37.92
CA VAL A 320 -10.17 25.53 37.22
C VAL A 320 -10.81 24.15 37.00
N PHE A 321 -10.17 23.03 37.36
CA PHE A 321 -10.74 21.69 37.04
C PHE A 321 -11.17 20.79 38.21
N SER A 322 -11.22 21.30 39.46
CA SER A 322 -11.68 20.49 40.60
C SER A 322 -13.11 20.78 41.10
N ASP A 323 -13.79 21.81 40.59
CA ASP A 323 -15.12 22.24 41.11
C ASP A 323 -16.31 22.10 40.14
N MET A 324 -16.14 21.52 38.95
CA MET A 324 -17.25 21.37 37.97
C MET A 324 -17.80 19.94 37.80
N LEU A 325 -17.41 18.98 38.65
CA LEU A 325 -17.93 17.61 38.61
C LEU A 325 -18.57 17.19 39.93
N GLN A 326 -19.63 17.90 40.32
CA GLN A 326 -20.67 17.36 41.20
C GLN A 326 -21.99 17.34 40.44
N ILE A 327 -22.20 16.29 39.64
CA ILE A 327 -23.51 15.94 39.12
C ILE A 327 -24.23 15.15 40.22
N PRO A 328 -25.38 15.61 40.74
CA PRO A 328 -26.16 14.85 41.70
C PRO A 328 -26.63 13.54 41.06
N GLN A 329 -26.32 12.40 41.68
CA GLN A 329 -26.94 11.14 41.30
C GLN A 329 -28.41 11.13 41.73
N PRO A 330 -29.38 10.92 40.82
CA PRO A 330 -30.73 10.62 41.23
C PRO A 330 -30.81 9.18 41.75
N LEU A 331 -30.84 9.04 43.07
CA LEU A 331 -31.47 7.91 43.74
C LEU A 331 -32.97 7.94 43.38
N GLY A 332 -33.43 6.95 42.61
CA GLY A 332 -34.83 6.97 42.17
C GLY A 332 -35.31 5.76 41.38
N ASN A 333 -35.53 4.67 42.11
CA ASN A 333 -36.66 3.74 41.96
C ASN A 333 -36.79 2.92 40.67
N ALA A 334 -36.49 1.63 40.83
CA ALA A 334 -36.93 0.55 39.95
C ALA A 334 -38.46 0.55 39.79
N SER A 335 -38.92 1.01 38.62
CA SER A 335 -40.26 0.69 38.11
C SER A 335 -40.06 -0.23 36.91
N VAL A 336 -40.27 -1.53 37.14
CA VAL A 336 -40.33 -2.57 36.12
C VAL A 336 -41.56 -2.29 35.25
N SER A 337 -41.37 -1.48 34.22
CA SER A 337 -42.38 -1.31 33.17
C SER A 337 -42.29 -2.51 32.23
N THR A 338 -43.36 -3.30 32.18
CA THR A 338 -43.51 -4.43 31.26
C THR A 338 -43.57 -3.89 29.84
N SER A 339 -42.41 -3.87 29.18
CA SER A 339 -42.25 -3.43 27.81
C SER A 339 -43.11 -4.29 26.89
N LYS A 340 -44.06 -3.63 26.21
CA LYS A 340 -44.87 -4.22 25.14
C LYS A 340 -43.95 -4.88 24.13
N LYS A 341 -44.06 -6.21 24.04
CA LYS A 341 -43.46 -7.11 23.04
C LYS A 341 -43.68 -6.50 21.64
N ARG A 342 -42.74 -5.68 21.18
CA ARG A 342 -42.67 -5.28 19.76
C ARG A 342 -42.61 -6.60 19.01
N LYS A 343 -43.60 -6.85 18.13
CA LYS A 343 -43.50 -7.91 17.12
C LYS A 343 -42.13 -7.73 16.48
N ARG A 344 -41.20 -8.65 16.76
CA ARG A 344 -39.92 -8.70 16.07
C ARG A 344 -40.29 -8.74 14.59
N VAL A 345 -39.77 -7.76 13.83
CA VAL A 345 -39.75 -7.82 12.37
C VAL A 345 -39.32 -9.24 12.04
N ASP A 346 -40.13 -9.91 11.22
CA ASP A 346 -40.10 -11.35 10.99
C ASP A 346 -38.66 -11.85 10.94
N GLU A 347 -38.35 -12.80 11.82
CA GLU A 347 -37.02 -13.38 11.99
C GLU A 347 -36.65 -14.06 10.67
N VAL A 348 -36.05 -13.29 9.76
CA VAL A 348 -35.58 -13.77 8.47
C VAL A 348 -34.60 -14.87 8.79
N SER A 349 -34.95 -16.10 8.42
CA SER A 349 -34.12 -17.26 8.70
C SER A 349 -32.73 -17.02 8.08
N PRO A 350 -31.64 -17.32 8.81
CA PRO A 350 -30.30 -17.16 8.27
C PRO A 350 -30.14 -17.87 6.93
N ILE A 351 -29.48 -17.22 5.98
CA ILE A 351 -29.16 -17.83 4.68
C ILE A 351 -28.03 -18.84 4.92
N ASP A 352 -28.34 -20.13 4.76
CA ASP A 352 -27.35 -21.19 4.89
C ASP A 352 -26.45 -21.22 3.64
N MET A 353 -25.16 -20.91 3.84
CA MET A 353 -24.16 -20.88 2.78
C MET A 353 -23.17 -22.02 3.00
N LYS A 354 -23.04 -22.91 2.01
CA LYS A 354 -22.10 -24.05 2.03
C LYS A 354 -20.67 -23.62 1.69
N VAL A 355 -20.17 -22.59 2.37
CA VAL A 355 -18.84 -22.01 2.13
C VAL A 355 -18.09 -21.87 3.45
N SER A 356 -16.76 -22.00 3.39
CA SER A 356 -15.88 -21.80 4.56
C SER A 356 -16.13 -20.43 5.19
N PRO A 357 -16.18 -20.31 6.54
CA PRO A 357 -16.32 -19.02 7.22
C PRO A 357 -15.28 -17.98 6.79
N ILE A 358 -14.04 -18.40 6.52
CA ILE A 358 -12.95 -17.52 6.08
C ILE A 358 -13.28 -16.89 4.71
N VAL A 359 -13.81 -17.69 3.78
CA VAL A 359 -14.19 -17.22 2.44
C VAL A 359 -15.43 -16.32 2.51
N LEU A 360 -16.40 -16.65 3.37
CA LEU A 360 -17.58 -15.82 3.57
C LEU A 360 -17.20 -14.47 4.19
N GLU A 361 -16.32 -14.46 5.18
CA GLU A 361 -15.79 -13.24 5.78
C GLU A 361 -15.03 -12.39 4.75
N ALA A 362 -14.15 -12.99 3.96
CA ALA A 362 -13.47 -12.33 2.86
C ALA A 362 -14.44 -11.71 1.85
N PHE A 363 -15.47 -12.45 1.46
CA PHE A 363 -16.53 -11.97 0.56
C PHE A 363 -17.27 -10.77 1.16
N LEU A 364 -17.73 -10.88 2.40
CA LEU A 364 -18.45 -9.81 3.10
C LEU A 364 -17.58 -8.56 3.28
N ASN A 365 -16.30 -8.72 3.59
CA ASN A 365 -15.37 -7.60 3.70
C ASN A 365 -15.14 -6.89 2.36
N LEU A 366 -15.09 -7.63 1.25
CA LEU A 366 -14.92 -7.03 -0.08
C LEU A 366 -16.15 -6.23 -0.54
N VAL A 367 -17.36 -6.72 -0.23
CA VAL A 367 -18.59 -6.06 -0.68
C VAL A 367 -19.02 -4.88 0.20
N ASN A 368 -18.48 -4.77 1.43
CA ASN A 368 -18.82 -3.74 2.42
C ASN A 368 -17.87 -2.52 2.44
N VAL A 369 -16.91 -2.44 1.51
CA VAL A 369 -15.98 -1.30 1.41
C VAL A 369 -16.00 -0.66 0.05
N SER A 370 -15.76 0.66 0.01
CA SER A 370 -15.63 1.40 -1.25
C SER A 370 -14.32 1.11 -1.98
N ILE A 371 -13.25 0.77 -1.23
CA ILE A 371 -11.92 0.43 -1.77
C ILE A 371 -11.57 -1.00 -1.32
N PRO A 372 -12.07 -2.03 -2.02
CA PRO A 372 -11.83 -3.43 -1.67
C PRO A 372 -10.36 -3.81 -1.78
N ILE A 373 -9.76 -4.23 -0.67
CA ILE A 373 -8.40 -4.78 -0.65
C ILE A 373 -8.52 -6.31 -0.67
N PRO A 374 -7.92 -6.99 -1.66
CA PRO A 374 -7.97 -8.45 -1.73
C PRO A 374 -7.31 -9.09 -0.50
N PRO A 375 -7.89 -10.16 0.06
CA PRO A 375 -7.25 -10.93 1.12
C PRO A 375 -6.12 -11.78 0.54
N TYR A 376 -4.88 -11.31 0.65
CA TYR A 376 -3.70 -12.00 0.09
C TYR A 376 -3.28 -13.28 0.83
N HIS A 377 -3.95 -13.62 1.93
CA HIS A 377 -3.65 -14.79 2.75
C HIS A 377 -4.49 -16.04 2.41
N LEU A 378 -5.44 -15.92 1.48
CA LEU A 378 -6.30 -17.04 1.09
C LEU A 378 -5.51 -18.08 0.28
N ALA A 379 -5.74 -19.36 0.60
CA ALA A 379 -5.26 -20.46 -0.21
C ALA A 379 -5.97 -20.48 -1.59
N PHE A 380 -5.36 -21.12 -2.59
CA PHE A 380 -5.90 -21.11 -3.96
C PHE A 380 -7.36 -21.62 -4.03
N ASN A 381 -7.68 -22.69 -3.32
CA ASN A 381 -9.04 -23.24 -3.21
C ASN A 381 -10.05 -22.25 -2.57
N GLU A 382 -9.61 -21.49 -1.57
CA GLU A 382 -10.42 -20.44 -0.93
C GLU A 382 -10.69 -19.28 -1.89
N VAL A 383 -9.68 -18.89 -2.68
CA VAL A 383 -9.84 -17.87 -3.74
C VAL A 383 -10.80 -18.35 -4.84
N GLN A 384 -10.76 -19.64 -5.21
CA GLN A 384 -11.73 -20.22 -6.14
C GLN A 384 -13.17 -20.13 -5.62
N HIS A 385 -13.40 -20.47 -4.34
CA HIS A 385 -14.71 -20.34 -3.73
C HIS A 385 -15.16 -18.88 -3.64
N LEU A 386 -14.25 -17.95 -3.30
CA LEU A 386 -14.51 -16.52 -3.30
C LEU A 386 -14.91 -16.02 -4.69
N HIS A 387 -14.20 -16.45 -5.74
CA HIS A 387 -14.53 -16.12 -7.12
C HIS A 387 -15.93 -16.64 -7.50
N SER A 388 -16.25 -17.89 -7.17
CA SER A 388 -17.57 -18.48 -7.41
C SER A 388 -18.69 -17.73 -6.67
N LEU A 389 -18.45 -17.25 -5.45
CA LEU A 389 -19.39 -16.39 -4.74
C LEU A 389 -19.63 -15.06 -5.47
N CYS A 390 -18.56 -14.39 -5.92
CA CYS A 390 -18.69 -13.12 -6.64
C CYS A 390 -19.53 -13.22 -7.92
N GLU A 391 -19.52 -14.37 -8.59
CA GLU A 391 -20.37 -14.61 -9.76
C GLU A 391 -21.80 -14.97 -9.39
N THR A 392 -21.97 -15.79 -8.34
CA THR A 392 -23.29 -16.24 -7.89
C THR A 392 -24.17 -15.06 -7.44
N PHE A 393 -23.56 -14.06 -6.79
CA PHE A 393 -24.27 -12.88 -6.28
C PHE A 393 -24.20 -11.65 -7.19
N ASP A 394 -23.77 -11.83 -8.44
CA ASP A 394 -23.59 -10.75 -9.44
C ASP A 394 -22.92 -9.49 -8.88
N ILE A 395 -21.78 -9.68 -8.23
CA ILE A 395 -21.05 -8.58 -7.58
C ILE A 395 -20.50 -7.61 -8.64
N GLN A 396 -20.43 -6.32 -8.26
CA GLN A 396 -19.88 -5.23 -9.07
C GLN A 396 -18.54 -5.60 -9.72
N TYR A 397 -18.36 -5.15 -10.97
CA TYR A 397 -17.21 -5.49 -11.81
C TYR A 397 -15.85 -5.15 -11.18
N ASN A 398 -15.75 -4.05 -10.44
CA ASN A 398 -14.52 -3.63 -9.77
C ASN A 398 -14.04 -4.65 -8.71
N ILE A 399 -14.95 -5.22 -7.92
CA ILE A 399 -14.65 -6.27 -6.94
C ILE A 399 -14.31 -7.56 -7.68
N ARG A 400 -15.13 -7.96 -8.67
CA ARG A 400 -14.89 -9.18 -9.48
C ARG A 400 -13.51 -9.14 -10.13
N HIS A 401 -13.15 -8.04 -10.78
CA HIS A 401 -11.83 -7.86 -11.38
C HIS A 401 -10.67 -7.95 -10.36
N ARG A 402 -10.86 -7.48 -9.12
CA ARG A 402 -9.85 -7.64 -8.05
C ARG A 402 -9.73 -9.08 -7.58
N VAL A 403 -10.84 -9.80 -7.45
CA VAL A 403 -10.84 -11.24 -7.14
C VAL A 403 -10.19 -12.03 -8.27
N ASN A 404 -10.40 -11.66 -9.54
CA ASN A 404 -9.72 -12.27 -10.68
C ASN A 404 -8.20 -12.06 -10.61
N ARG A 405 -7.75 -10.85 -10.25
CA ARG A 405 -6.32 -10.59 -10.02
C ARG A 405 -5.76 -11.40 -8.85
N LEU A 406 -6.53 -11.58 -7.77
CA LEU A 406 -6.15 -12.43 -6.65
C LEU A 406 -6.02 -13.89 -7.09
N LEU A 407 -6.99 -14.39 -7.86
CA LEU A 407 -6.99 -15.73 -8.43
C LEU A 407 -5.79 -15.96 -9.36
N GLU A 408 -5.47 -14.98 -10.21
CA GLU A 408 -4.27 -15.01 -11.05
C GLU A 408 -2.99 -15.03 -10.21
N SER A 409 -2.92 -14.21 -9.16
CA SER A 409 -1.76 -14.16 -8.27
C SER A 409 -1.56 -15.46 -7.48
N ALA A 410 -2.64 -16.05 -6.96
CA ALA A 410 -2.60 -17.33 -6.28
C ALA A 410 -2.25 -18.47 -7.26
N GLY A 411 -2.84 -18.43 -8.46
CA GLY A 411 -2.56 -19.40 -9.52
C GLY A 411 -1.15 -19.31 -10.11
N LYS A 412 -0.37 -18.24 -9.88
CA LYS A 412 1.07 -18.22 -10.21
C LYS A 412 1.86 -19.26 -9.42
N GLN A 413 1.45 -19.54 -8.18
CA GLN A 413 2.13 -20.52 -7.34
C GLN A 413 1.74 -21.94 -7.73
N ASP A 414 0.48 -22.13 -8.14
CA ASP A 414 -0.10 -23.41 -8.55
C ASP A 414 -0.81 -23.30 -9.93
N PRO A 415 -0.04 -23.19 -11.02
CA PRO A 415 -0.62 -22.91 -12.33
C PRO A 415 -1.46 -24.09 -12.87
N TRP A 416 -1.22 -25.32 -12.41
CA TRP A 416 -2.02 -26.49 -12.80
C TRP A 416 -3.39 -26.47 -12.18
N ASP A 417 -3.50 -26.05 -10.92
CA ASP A 417 -4.77 -25.81 -10.26
C ASP A 417 -5.54 -24.67 -10.94
N LEU A 418 -4.84 -23.62 -11.38
CA LEU A 418 -5.44 -22.54 -12.18
C LEU A 418 -5.94 -23.02 -13.55
N LEU A 419 -5.17 -23.84 -14.26
CA LEU A 419 -5.56 -24.39 -15.56
C LEU A 419 -6.77 -25.32 -15.42
N ALA A 420 -6.79 -26.20 -14.41
CA ALA A 420 -7.92 -27.06 -14.12
C ALA A 420 -9.18 -26.25 -13.80
N TYR A 421 -9.04 -25.20 -12.98
CA TYR A 421 -10.13 -24.28 -12.67
C TYR A 421 -10.65 -23.52 -13.89
N ALA A 422 -9.75 -22.99 -14.72
CA ALA A 422 -10.13 -22.33 -15.97
C ALA A 422 -10.88 -23.28 -16.90
N SER A 423 -10.45 -24.55 -16.96
CA SER A 423 -11.06 -25.58 -17.81
C SER A 423 -12.47 -25.97 -17.38
N SER A 424 -12.73 -26.09 -16.07
CA SER A 424 -14.06 -26.42 -15.57
C SER A 424 -15.08 -25.30 -15.82
N ARG A 425 -14.59 -24.08 -16.09
CA ARG A 425 -15.39 -22.89 -16.36
C ARG A 425 -15.43 -22.51 -17.85
N GLY A 426 -14.62 -23.15 -18.69
CA GLY A 426 -14.45 -22.75 -20.08
C GLY A 426 -13.78 -21.38 -20.26
N ASP A 427 -13.04 -20.88 -19.27
CA ASP A 427 -12.36 -19.57 -19.34
C ASP A 427 -11.00 -19.70 -20.05
N VAL A 428 -11.02 -19.53 -21.37
CA VAL A 428 -9.81 -19.60 -22.21
C VAL A 428 -8.79 -18.51 -21.82
N SER A 429 -9.26 -17.33 -21.38
CA SER A 429 -8.36 -16.22 -21.04
C SER A 429 -7.53 -16.54 -19.78
N LEU A 430 -8.18 -17.14 -18.78
CA LEU A 430 -7.54 -17.57 -17.54
C LEU A 430 -6.61 -18.77 -17.79
N ALA A 431 -7.01 -19.67 -18.68
CA ALA A 431 -6.19 -20.81 -19.09
C ALA A 431 -4.89 -20.39 -19.77
N ARG A 432 -4.95 -19.40 -20.67
CA ARG A 432 -3.74 -18.84 -21.31
C ARG A 432 -2.79 -18.24 -20.28
N LYS A 433 -3.31 -17.53 -19.27
CA LYS A 433 -2.50 -17.02 -18.15
C LYS A 433 -1.87 -18.16 -17.34
N ALA A 434 -2.62 -19.21 -17.05
CA ALA A 434 -2.11 -20.39 -16.36
C ALA A 434 -0.96 -21.05 -17.15
N LEU A 435 -1.13 -21.25 -18.46
CA LEU A 435 -0.08 -21.78 -19.34
C LEU A 435 1.14 -20.85 -19.38
N ALA A 436 0.94 -19.53 -19.44
CA ALA A 436 2.03 -18.56 -19.40
C ALA A 436 2.86 -18.64 -18.10
N PHE A 437 2.25 -19.04 -16.97
CA PHE A 437 2.95 -19.21 -15.69
C PHE A 437 3.74 -20.53 -15.58
N MET A 438 3.37 -21.58 -16.32
CA MET A 438 4.03 -22.89 -16.21
C MET A 438 5.40 -22.94 -16.87
N GLY A 439 5.56 -22.29 -18.03
CA GLY A 439 6.67 -22.58 -18.93
C GLY A 439 6.74 -24.06 -19.37
N PRO A 440 7.69 -24.44 -20.25
CA PRO A 440 7.85 -25.81 -20.69
C PRO A 440 8.09 -26.79 -19.53
N ASP A 441 8.99 -26.41 -18.61
CA ASP A 441 9.42 -27.28 -17.50
C ASP A 441 8.33 -27.45 -16.44
N GLY A 442 7.53 -26.41 -16.16
CA GLY A 442 6.43 -26.48 -15.20
C GLY A 442 5.21 -27.22 -15.77
N PHE A 443 5.04 -27.25 -17.09
CA PHE A 443 3.94 -27.99 -17.73
C PHE A 443 4.16 -29.49 -17.55
N VAL A 444 5.23 -30.05 -18.10
CA VAL A 444 5.54 -31.48 -17.93
C VAL A 444 5.83 -31.80 -16.46
N GLY A 445 6.37 -30.82 -15.75
CA GLY A 445 6.76 -30.88 -14.35
C GLY A 445 8.22 -31.28 -14.22
N ALA A 446 8.95 -30.58 -13.36
CA ALA A 446 10.22 -31.03 -12.81
C ALA A 446 9.97 -32.23 -11.87
N GLY A 447 9.49 -33.34 -12.43
CA GLY A 447 9.42 -34.59 -11.70
C GLY A 447 10.84 -35.02 -11.32
N PRO A 448 11.07 -35.55 -10.10
CA PRO A 448 12.29 -36.31 -9.85
C PRO A 448 12.39 -37.39 -10.94
N SER A 449 13.56 -37.49 -11.57
CA SER A 449 13.86 -38.37 -12.69
C SER A 449 12.97 -39.62 -12.72
N ILE A 450 12.18 -39.73 -13.81
CA ILE A 450 11.19 -40.76 -14.05
C ILE A 450 11.78 -42.15 -13.71
N SER A 451 11.46 -42.69 -12.54
CA SER A 451 11.68 -44.11 -12.24
C SER A 451 10.46 -44.86 -12.76
N ILE A 452 10.60 -45.46 -13.94
CA ILE A 452 9.49 -45.99 -14.78
C ILE A 452 8.77 -47.22 -14.17
N MET A 453 9.12 -47.71 -12.98
CA MET A 453 8.52 -48.96 -12.44
C MET A 453 8.06 -48.90 -10.98
N GLY A 454 7.18 -47.95 -10.64
CA GLY A 454 6.43 -47.97 -9.38
C GLY A 454 4.92 -48.08 -9.64
N THR A 455 4.31 -49.22 -9.27
CA THR A 455 2.85 -49.38 -9.28
C THR A 455 2.22 -48.55 -8.15
N HIS A 456 1.86 -47.29 -8.44
CA HIS A 456 1.18 -46.42 -7.49
C HIS A 456 -0.28 -46.86 -7.30
N THR A 457 -0.63 -47.29 -6.10
CA THR A 457 -2.02 -47.52 -5.68
C THR A 457 -2.73 -46.17 -5.52
N LEU A 458 -3.90 -46.04 -6.15
CA LEU A 458 -4.76 -44.84 -6.14
C LEU A 458 -5.37 -44.62 -4.74
N THR A 459 -4.67 -43.93 -3.85
CA THR A 459 -5.27 -43.36 -2.63
C THR A 459 -6.01 -42.08 -2.99
N LYS A 460 -7.21 -41.87 -2.39
CA LYS A 460 -7.98 -40.64 -2.59
C LYS A 460 -7.11 -39.44 -2.19
N PRO A 461 -6.95 -38.43 -3.06
CA PRO A 461 -6.11 -37.28 -2.77
C PRO A 461 -6.62 -36.57 -1.52
N LYS A 462 -5.71 -36.09 -0.68
CA LYS A 462 -6.08 -35.23 0.44
C LYS A 462 -6.71 -33.96 -0.13
N PRO A 463 -7.82 -33.45 0.43
CA PRO A 463 -8.31 -32.13 0.07
C PRO A 463 -7.18 -31.12 0.27
N ASN A 464 -6.88 -30.34 -0.76
CA ASN A 464 -5.83 -29.30 -0.81
C ASN A 464 -4.40 -29.78 -1.16
N GLU A 465 -4.22 -31.01 -1.67
CA GLU A 465 -2.93 -31.38 -2.26
C GLU A 465 -2.76 -30.72 -3.64
N SER A 466 -1.74 -29.85 -3.78
CA SER A 466 -1.41 -29.19 -5.05
C SER A 466 -1.28 -30.19 -6.19
N LEU A 467 -1.86 -29.88 -7.36
CA LEU A 467 -1.77 -30.75 -8.53
C LEU A 467 -0.34 -30.92 -9.03
N ARG A 468 0.58 -30.03 -8.63
CA ARG A 468 2.00 -30.10 -8.97
C ARG A 468 2.66 -31.39 -8.49
N SER A 469 2.18 -32.01 -7.41
CA SER A 469 2.71 -33.29 -6.91
C SER A 469 2.27 -34.50 -7.75
N LYS A 470 1.26 -34.34 -8.61
CA LYS A 470 0.67 -35.43 -9.38
C LYS A 470 1.38 -35.64 -10.71
N SER A 471 1.29 -36.86 -11.23
CA SER A 471 1.86 -37.19 -12.54
C SER A 471 1.24 -36.32 -13.64
N PHE A 472 2.00 -36.04 -14.70
CA PHE A 472 1.50 -35.26 -15.84
C PHE A 472 0.23 -35.86 -16.44
N SER A 473 0.18 -37.18 -16.61
CA SER A 473 -1.00 -37.89 -17.10
C SER A 473 -2.22 -37.69 -16.21
N TYR A 474 -2.05 -37.74 -14.88
CA TYR A 474 -3.13 -37.46 -13.94
C TYR A 474 -3.66 -36.03 -14.10
N ARG A 475 -2.75 -35.04 -14.14
CA ARG A 475 -3.11 -33.63 -14.32
C ARG A 475 -3.85 -33.39 -15.63
N LEU A 476 -3.37 -33.96 -16.73
CA LEU A 476 -3.99 -33.82 -18.04
C LEU A 476 -5.40 -34.42 -18.06
N ASN A 477 -5.62 -35.56 -17.38
CA ASN A 477 -6.93 -36.22 -17.29
C ASN A 477 -7.99 -35.44 -16.49
N LEU A 478 -7.61 -34.38 -15.77
CA LEU A 478 -8.57 -33.48 -15.11
C LEU A 478 -9.20 -32.49 -16.10
N LEU A 479 -8.60 -32.29 -17.27
CA LEU A 479 -9.08 -31.35 -18.27
C LEU A 479 -10.13 -31.99 -19.19
N PRO A 480 -11.11 -31.22 -19.70
CA PRO A 480 -12.04 -31.69 -20.72
C PRO A 480 -11.32 -32.19 -21.98
N ASP A 481 -11.91 -33.15 -22.70
CA ASP A 481 -11.33 -33.76 -23.89
C ASP A 481 -10.85 -32.77 -24.95
N SER A 482 -11.62 -31.71 -25.21
CA SER A 482 -11.24 -30.67 -26.18
C SER A 482 -9.98 -29.92 -25.76
N TRP A 483 -9.84 -29.63 -24.46
CA TRP A 483 -8.65 -28.99 -23.90
C TRP A 483 -7.45 -29.92 -23.95
N ARG A 484 -7.63 -31.21 -23.63
CA ARG A 484 -6.56 -32.22 -23.70
C ARG A 484 -6.02 -32.36 -25.12
N ARG A 485 -6.89 -32.51 -26.12
CA ARG A 485 -6.50 -32.64 -27.54
C ARG A 485 -5.77 -31.41 -28.03
N GLU A 486 -6.30 -30.22 -27.73
CA GLU A 486 -5.69 -28.95 -28.13
C GLU A 486 -4.30 -28.78 -27.50
N LEU A 487 -4.15 -29.04 -26.19
CA LEU A 487 -2.84 -28.96 -25.52
C LEU A 487 -1.85 -29.98 -26.09
N VAL A 488 -2.28 -31.21 -26.35
CA VAL A 488 -1.41 -32.25 -26.93
C VAL A 488 -1.00 -31.88 -28.36
N SER A 489 -1.92 -31.37 -29.16
CA SER A 489 -1.65 -30.86 -30.51
C SER A 489 -0.62 -29.73 -30.49
N LEU A 490 -0.84 -28.70 -29.68
CA LEU A 490 0.07 -27.54 -29.61
C LEU A 490 1.46 -27.93 -29.09
N VAL A 491 1.54 -28.83 -28.10
CA VAL A 491 2.80 -29.21 -27.45
C VAL A 491 3.58 -30.27 -28.23
N PHE A 492 2.92 -31.23 -28.88
CA PHE A 492 3.58 -32.39 -29.50
C PHE A 492 3.45 -32.46 -31.02
N GLU A 493 2.46 -31.79 -31.64
CA GLU A 493 2.24 -31.82 -33.10
C GLU A 493 2.83 -30.62 -33.84
N THR A 494 3.71 -29.84 -33.20
CA THR A 494 4.54 -28.82 -33.89
C THR A 494 5.94 -29.37 -34.19
N PRO A 495 6.13 -30.24 -35.19
CA PRO A 495 7.47 -30.49 -35.72
C PRO A 495 7.90 -29.22 -36.44
N SER A 496 8.68 -28.37 -35.77
CA SER A 496 9.54 -27.42 -36.46
C SER A 496 10.67 -28.22 -37.13
N PHE A 497 10.30 -28.96 -38.18
CA PHE A 497 11.24 -29.62 -39.06
C PHE A 497 11.84 -28.55 -39.98
N THR A 498 12.63 -27.64 -39.40
CA THR A 498 13.63 -26.93 -40.20
C THR A 498 14.71 -27.96 -40.47
N ALA A 499 14.50 -28.78 -41.50
CA ALA A 499 15.58 -29.54 -42.11
C ALA A 499 16.60 -28.50 -42.57
N ASP A 500 17.64 -28.31 -41.76
CA ASP A 500 18.79 -27.49 -42.08
C ASP A 500 19.59 -28.27 -43.13
N HIS A 501 19.05 -28.32 -44.36
CA HIS A 501 19.76 -28.81 -45.53
C HIS A 501 20.79 -27.75 -45.94
N SER A 502 21.81 -27.58 -45.10
CA SER A 502 23.11 -27.09 -45.53
C SER A 502 23.80 -28.18 -46.34
N MET A 503 23.29 -28.44 -47.56
CA MET A 503 24.11 -28.97 -48.63
C MET A 503 24.68 -27.76 -49.40
N GLN A 504 25.93 -27.43 -49.09
CA GLN A 504 26.77 -26.64 -49.98
C GLN A 504 26.95 -27.40 -51.30
N THR A 505 26.06 -27.18 -52.26
CA THR A 505 26.44 -27.31 -53.67
C THR A 505 26.78 -25.93 -54.19
N ARG A 506 28.09 -25.65 -54.25
CA ARG A 506 28.67 -24.65 -55.15
C ARG A 506 28.13 -24.89 -56.55
N SER A 507 27.29 -23.99 -57.04
CA SER A 507 27.14 -23.80 -58.48
C SER A 507 27.00 -22.30 -58.76
N LYS A 508 28.06 -21.75 -59.34
CA LYS A 508 28.08 -20.42 -59.93
C LYS A 508 27.38 -20.53 -61.27
N HIS A 509 26.21 -19.94 -61.45
CA HIS A 509 25.85 -19.36 -62.74
C HIS A 509 25.04 -18.08 -62.60
N LYS A 510 25.61 -17.08 -63.26
CA LYS A 510 25.21 -15.70 -63.43
C LYS A 510 24.26 -15.63 -64.61
N THR A 511 23.04 -15.13 -64.44
CA THR A 511 22.32 -14.52 -65.57
C THR A 511 21.34 -13.47 -65.07
N THR A 512 21.63 -12.24 -65.48
CA THR A 512 20.78 -11.05 -65.45
C THR A 512 19.63 -11.18 -66.46
N ARG A 513 18.39 -10.86 -66.08
CA ARG A 513 17.52 -10.05 -66.94
C ARG A 513 16.31 -9.43 -66.21
N THR A 514 16.04 -8.22 -66.65
CA THR A 514 15.02 -7.23 -66.31
C THR A 514 13.60 -7.66 -66.70
N SER A 515 12.57 -7.20 -65.95
CA SER A 515 11.36 -6.57 -66.52
C SER A 515 10.41 -6.01 -65.44
N LYS A 516 9.62 -5.03 -65.87
CA LYS A 516 8.73 -4.09 -65.16
C LYS A 516 7.34 -4.65 -64.84
N ASN A 517 6.65 -3.90 -63.95
CA ASN A 517 5.19 -3.73 -63.80
C ASN A 517 4.42 -4.97 -63.29
N LYS A 518 3.39 -4.86 -62.44
CA LYS A 518 2.21 -3.97 -62.52
C LYS A 518 1.42 -4.10 -61.20
N ARG A 519 0.72 -3.02 -60.81
CA ARG A 519 -0.29 -2.98 -59.74
C ARG A 519 -1.45 -3.95 -60.00
N THR A 520 -2.00 -4.54 -58.94
CA THR A 520 -3.46 -4.79 -58.80
C THR A 520 -3.84 -4.96 -57.33
N LEU A 521 -4.90 -4.25 -56.93
CA LEU A 521 -5.67 -4.50 -55.71
C LEU A 521 -6.30 -5.90 -55.76
N GLY A 522 -6.45 -6.55 -54.61
CA GLY A 522 -7.21 -7.79 -54.49
C GLY A 522 -7.50 -8.17 -53.03
N ALA A 523 -8.79 -8.36 -52.75
CA ALA A 523 -9.47 -8.67 -51.50
C ALA A 523 -8.80 -9.64 -50.51
N SER A 524 -8.99 -9.33 -49.22
CA SER A 524 -8.79 -10.21 -48.07
C SER A 524 -9.65 -11.47 -48.19
N THR A 525 -9.00 -12.61 -48.36
CA THR A 525 -9.62 -13.95 -48.27
C THR A 525 -8.94 -14.68 -47.12
N ILE A 526 -9.70 -15.00 -46.09
CA ILE A 526 -9.27 -15.85 -44.97
C ILE A 526 -9.01 -17.25 -45.53
N PRO A 527 -7.81 -17.85 -45.39
CA PRO A 527 -7.56 -19.18 -45.88
C PRO A 527 -8.22 -20.21 -44.95
N GLN A 528 -9.26 -20.89 -45.44
CA GLN A 528 -9.69 -22.15 -44.83
C GLN A 528 -8.61 -23.21 -45.05
N ARG A 529 -8.18 -23.84 -43.95
CA ARG A 529 -7.27 -25.01 -44.00
C ARG A 529 -8.00 -26.19 -44.65
N PRO A 530 -7.40 -26.91 -45.61
CA PRO A 530 -8.01 -28.10 -46.16
C PRO A 530 -7.90 -29.27 -45.17
N PHE A 531 -9.05 -29.82 -44.80
CA PHE A 531 -9.19 -31.06 -44.04
C PHE A 531 -8.70 -32.24 -44.90
N LYS A 532 -7.58 -32.86 -44.54
CA LYS A 532 -7.19 -34.18 -45.06
C LYS A 532 -7.72 -35.26 -44.14
N ARG A 533 -8.67 -36.04 -44.66
CA ARG A 533 -9.19 -37.27 -44.07
C ARG A 533 -8.04 -38.27 -43.89
N MET A 534 -7.76 -38.70 -42.66
CA MET A 534 -6.81 -39.76 -42.36
C MET A 534 -7.39 -41.11 -42.79
N GLU A 535 -6.74 -41.77 -43.75
CA GLU A 535 -6.85 -43.21 -43.94
C GLU A 535 -5.85 -43.91 -43.01
N THR A 536 -6.33 -44.96 -42.36
CA THR A 536 -5.59 -45.86 -41.48
C THR A 536 -4.47 -46.57 -42.24
N GLY A 537 -3.23 -46.15 -42.00
CA GLY A 537 -2.03 -46.77 -42.55
C GLY A 537 -1.49 -47.91 -41.67
N THR A 538 -1.43 -49.09 -42.25
CA THR A 538 -0.87 -50.35 -41.74
C THR A 538 0.60 -50.20 -41.34
N ILE A 539 0.93 -50.59 -40.10
CA ILE A 539 2.31 -50.60 -39.57
C ILE A 539 3.06 -51.79 -40.18
N LEU A 540 3.98 -51.52 -41.11
CA LEU A 540 5.03 -52.45 -41.50
C LEU A 540 6.17 -52.40 -40.48
N ARG A 541 6.39 -53.53 -39.80
CA ARG A 541 7.59 -53.81 -38.99
C ARG A 541 8.83 -53.66 -39.88
N SER A 542 9.70 -52.71 -39.57
CA SER A 542 11.11 -52.72 -40.00
C SER A 542 12.02 -52.78 -38.79
N GLU A 543 13.14 -53.47 -38.99
CA GLU A 543 14.04 -54.00 -37.96
C GLU A 543 14.78 -52.91 -37.18
N ARG A 544 14.88 -53.13 -35.87
CA ARG A 544 15.64 -52.30 -34.92
C ARG A 544 17.13 -52.39 -35.21
N LYS A 545 17.72 -51.33 -35.75
CA LYS A 545 19.10 -50.93 -35.44
C LYS A 545 19.06 -49.74 -34.48
N GLY A 546 19.67 -49.91 -33.32
CA GLY A 546 19.62 -48.96 -32.21
C GLY A 546 20.13 -47.57 -32.61
N TRP A 547 19.20 -46.64 -32.81
CA TRP A 547 19.47 -45.21 -32.79
C TRP A 547 19.33 -44.73 -31.34
N SER A 548 20.45 -44.55 -30.65
CA SER A 548 20.50 -43.80 -29.39
C SER A 548 20.73 -42.32 -29.72
N GLY A 549 19.80 -41.70 -30.44
CA GLY A 549 19.77 -40.26 -30.63
C GLY A 549 18.82 -39.64 -29.62
N THR A 550 19.32 -38.77 -28.75
CA THR A 550 18.46 -37.88 -27.95
C THR A 550 17.89 -36.82 -28.89
N PHE A 551 16.61 -36.96 -29.26
CA PHE A 551 15.90 -35.92 -29.99
C PHE A 551 15.49 -34.82 -29.02
N GLU A 552 16.06 -33.63 -29.16
CA GLU A 552 15.64 -32.45 -28.43
C GLU A 552 14.45 -31.82 -29.16
N VAL A 553 13.24 -31.98 -28.61
CA VAL A 553 12.05 -31.30 -29.15
C VAL A 553 12.02 -29.89 -28.58
N LYS A 554 12.28 -28.89 -29.43
CA LYS A 554 12.15 -27.47 -29.06
C LYS A 554 10.69 -27.04 -29.16
N ILE A 555 10.01 -26.94 -28.03
CA ILE A 555 8.63 -26.45 -27.94
C ILE A 555 8.66 -24.92 -27.88
N ASN A 556 8.00 -24.24 -28.83
CA ASN A 556 7.78 -22.80 -28.75
C ASN A 556 6.60 -22.50 -27.82
N TRP A 557 6.88 -22.28 -26.54
CA TRP A 557 5.86 -22.07 -25.52
C TRP A 557 4.97 -20.85 -25.76
N ASN A 558 5.51 -19.79 -26.39
CA ASN A 558 4.71 -18.60 -26.71
C ASN A 558 3.59 -18.95 -27.70
N THR A 559 3.88 -19.77 -28.70
CA THR A 559 2.87 -20.27 -29.65
C THR A 559 1.81 -21.09 -28.92
N VAL A 560 2.20 -21.97 -27.98
CA VAL A 560 1.24 -22.74 -27.17
C VAL A 560 0.30 -21.81 -26.39
N VAL A 561 0.82 -20.74 -25.80
CA VAL A 561 0.02 -19.79 -25.02
C VAL A 561 -0.90 -18.94 -25.91
N GLU A 562 -0.40 -18.41 -27.03
CA GLU A 562 -1.15 -17.50 -27.91
C GLU A 562 -2.23 -18.24 -28.71
N ASP A 563 -1.91 -19.44 -29.22
CA ASP A 563 -2.79 -20.20 -30.10
C ASP A 563 -3.79 -21.07 -29.34
N PHE A 564 -3.63 -21.27 -28.02
CA PHE A 564 -4.54 -22.10 -27.23
C PHE A 564 -6.00 -21.66 -27.38
N ASN A 565 -6.78 -22.46 -28.10
CA ASN A 565 -8.21 -22.25 -28.28
C ASN A 565 -8.97 -23.59 -28.36
N PRO A 566 -9.43 -24.13 -27.22
CA PRO A 566 -10.08 -25.43 -27.16
C PRO A 566 -11.47 -25.48 -27.83
N GLN A 567 -12.01 -24.35 -28.29
CA GLN A 567 -13.30 -24.30 -29.00
C GLN A 567 -13.18 -24.62 -30.49
N THR A 568 -11.96 -24.82 -30.99
CA THR A 568 -11.69 -25.17 -32.40
C THR A 568 -11.94 -26.65 -32.72
N TRP A 569 -12.15 -27.48 -31.70
CA TRP A 569 -12.40 -28.92 -31.75
C TRP A 569 -13.79 -29.27 -31.21
#